data_AF-A0A0V1CKI3-F1
#
_entry.id   AF-A0A0V1CKI3-F1
#
_cell.length_a   1.000
_cell.length_b   1.000
_cell.length_c   1.000
_cell.angle_alpha   90.00
_cell.angle_beta   90.00
_cell.angle_gamma   90.00
#
_symmetry.space_group_name_H-M   'P 1'
#
loop_
_entity.id
_entity.type
_entity.pdbx_description
1 polymer ?
#
loop_
_entity_poly.entity_id
_entity_poly.type
_entity_poly.pdbx_seq_one_letter_code
_entity_poly.pdbx_strand_id
1 'polypeptide(L)'
;MNLIFLFIFSTVLLSTNAISSVSYQYFLNGERVTDQEKIKKLLEKYPHLRPSGSKSTSFQRPLMTSSSDGKSVQESLASTTPAKKVISSKLKIRPPKRVLIRPPAKPENEPTVQNLQKLVASSSTEPPASEGVLFLPNTVKEFITEQHNSFRKQVAKGLVPGQPRASAMNELIWSDAIAENASKWAAGCAFEHTPRGYYCGMLGFSSVGENLAVSTVSPRVDSSSEEALKDAFSRALNGFFIEHKDFRHSDRYCNPGKKCGHYTQMVVDSTLMVGCGIAVCNNGIQGFIPGRRSHLIVCNYIPGNNIKNRPPYETKPKNCPSNRPHRKDDLCTGHGPNYQTCEDSRKSCKTWKEEGKCDLCNNPFQKFMSENCAQTCGYC
;
A
#
# COMPACT_ATOMS: atom_id res chain seq x y z
N MET A 1 29.87 -8.36 -10.55
CA MET A 1 30.49 -7.02 -10.65
C MET A 1 29.35 -6.02 -10.63
N ASN A 2 29.15 -5.33 -9.50
CA ASN A 2 27.97 -4.49 -9.30
C ASN A 2 28.30 -3.08 -9.78
N LEU A 3 27.84 -2.74 -10.98
CA LEU A 3 27.97 -1.39 -11.55
C LEU A 3 26.66 -0.65 -11.26
N ILE A 4 26.73 0.38 -10.41
CA ILE A 4 25.56 1.17 -9.99
C ILE A 4 25.66 2.55 -10.65
N PHE A 5 24.53 3.01 -11.19
CA PHE A 5 24.40 4.27 -11.89
C PHE A 5 23.63 5.27 -11.03
N LEU A 6 24.22 6.44 -10.76
CA LEU A 6 23.59 7.50 -9.95
C LEU A 6 23.46 8.78 -10.79
N PHE A 7 22.25 9.33 -10.84
CA PHE A 7 21.98 10.64 -11.43
C PHE A 7 22.20 11.73 -10.37
N ILE A 8 22.96 12.77 -10.71
CA ILE A 8 23.08 13.96 -9.85
C ILE A 8 22.67 15.19 -10.66
N PHE A 9 21.63 15.88 -10.18
CA PHE A 9 21.30 17.22 -10.62
C PHE A 9 22.25 18.21 -9.92
N SER A 10 23.10 18.88 -10.68
CA SER A 10 23.84 20.03 -10.17
C SER A 10 23.06 21.29 -10.51
N THR A 11 22.34 21.86 -9.54
CA THR A 11 21.77 23.21 -9.68
C THR A 11 22.81 24.23 -9.22
N VAL A 12 23.21 25.14 -10.11
CA VAL A 12 23.88 26.39 -9.72
C VAL A 12 23.13 27.59 -10.31
N LEU A 13 22.46 28.28 -9.38
CA LEU A 13 22.04 29.69 -9.29
C LEU A 13 21.24 30.41 -10.39
N LEU A 14 20.00 30.76 -9.96
CA LEU A 14 19.32 32.06 -10.02
C LEU A 14 19.46 32.88 -11.30
N SER A 15 18.50 32.73 -12.20
CA SER A 15 17.69 33.82 -12.79
C SER A 15 17.00 33.45 -14.10
N THR A 16 17.23 32.27 -14.66
CA THR A 16 16.51 31.83 -15.87
C THR A 16 16.13 30.34 -15.78
N ASN A 17 14.92 29.99 -16.22
CA ASN A 17 14.42 28.62 -16.32
C ASN A 17 15.18 27.84 -17.41
N ALA A 18 16.42 27.46 -17.13
CA ALA A 18 17.20 26.55 -17.96
C ALA A 18 17.97 25.57 -17.08
N ILE A 19 17.72 24.27 -17.26
CA ILE A 19 18.54 23.20 -16.66
C ILE A 19 19.85 23.17 -17.45
N SER A 20 20.91 23.77 -16.92
CA SER A 20 22.25 23.70 -17.48
C SER A 20 22.94 22.41 -17.03
N SER A 21 22.86 21.39 -17.86
CA SER A 21 23.59 20.11 -17.79
C SER A 21 23.16 19.08 -16.74
N VAL A 22 23.07 17.82 -17.19
CA VAL A 22 22.93 16.63 -16.33
C VAL A 22 24.31 15.98 -16.24
N SER A 23 24.80 15.75 -15.03
CA SER A 23 26.08 15.06 -14.81
C SER A 23 25.83 13.62 -14.36
N TYR A 24 26.64 12.69 -14.87
CA TYR A 24 26.52 11.26 -14.58
C TYR A 24 27.71 10.82 -13.72
N GLN A 25 27.44 10.05 -12.67
CA GLN A 25 28.47 9.41 -11.85
C GLN A 25 28.41 7.89 -12.01
N TYR A 26 29.57 7.28 -12.21
CA TYR A 26 29.73 5.84 -12.42
C TYR A 26 30.39 5.21 -11.20
N PHE A 27 29.82 4.12 -10.68
CA PHE A 27 30.36 3.40 -9.53
C PHE A 27 30.60 1.94 -9.86
N LEU A 28 31.80 1.44 -9.59
CA LEU A 28 32.19 0.04 -9.78
C LEU A 28 32.53 -0.58 -8.43
N ASN A 29 31.78 -1.61 -8.00
CA ASN A 29 31.95 -2.25 -6.69
C ASN A 29 31.87 -1.27 -5.49
N GLY A 30 31.07 -0.21 -5.63
CA GLY A 30 30.86 0.79 -4.58
C GLY A 30 31.84 1.98 -4.61
N GLU A 31 32.87 1.94 -5.45
CA GLU A 31 33.81 3.05 -5.60
C GLU A 31 33.47 3.93 -6.82
N ARG A 32 33.53 5.25 -6.65
CA ARG A 32 33.30 6.20 -7.74
C ARG A 32 34.44 6.11 -8.75
N VAL A 33 34.10 5.83 -10.00
CA VAL A 33 35.05 5.88 -11.12
C VAL A 33 35.05 7.31 -11.67
N THR A 34 36.20 7.96 -11.62
CA THR A 34 36.40 9.34 -12.14
C THR A 34 37.22 9.38 -13.43
N ASP A 35 37.93 8.29 -13.75
CA ASP A 35 38.73 8.11 -14.96
C ASP A 35 37.83 7.99 -16.21
N GLN A 36 37.98 8.94 -17.14
CA GLN A 36 37.15 9.05 -18.34
C GLN A 36 37.35 7.90 -19.32
N GLU A 37 38.57 7.38 -19.45
CA GLU A 37 38.87 6.29 -20.39
C GLU A 37 38.35 4.96 -19.85
N LYS A 38 38.40 4.77 -18.52
CA LYS A 38 37.79 3.63 -17.83
C LYS A 38 36.27 3.66 -17.93
N ILE A 39 35.65 4.83 -17.78
CA ILE A 39 34.20 5.03 -17.99
C ILE A 39 33.82 4.69 -19.44
N LYS A 40 34.58 5.17 -20.43
CA LYS A 40 34.33 4.89 -21.85
C LYS A 40 34.35 3.38 -22.15
N LYS A 41 35.37 2.66 -21.69
CA LYS A 41 35.47 1.19 -21.84
C LYS A 41 34.31 0.45 -21.15
N LEU A 42 33.86 0.94 -19.99
CA LEU A 42 32.68 0.38 -19.31
C LEU A 42 31.39 0.61 -20.12
N LEU A 43 31.22 1.78 -20.74
CA LEU A 43 30.06 2.13 -21.58
C LEU A 43 30.07 1.46 -22.95
N GLU A 44 31.23 1.03 -23.45
CA GLU A 44 31.36 0.15 -24.61
C GLU A 44 30.99 -1.29 -24.26
N LYS A 45 31.43 -1.78 -23.10
CA LYS A 45 31.12 -3.12 -22.61
C LYS A 45 29.66 -3.29 -22.18
N TYR A 46 29.02 -2.22 -21.67
CA TYR A 46 27.64 -2.23 -21.18
C TYR A 46 26.80 -1.09 -21.80
N PRO A 47 26.34 -1.24 -23.06
CA PRO A 47 25.70 -0.15 -23.81
C PRO A 47 24.40 0.39 -23.19
N HIS A 48 23.68 -0.44 -22.42
CA HIS A 48 22.44 -0.07 -21.74
C HIS A 48 22.63 0.94 -20.60
N LEU A 49 23.88 1.22 -20.20
CA LEU A 49 24.24 2.22 -19.18
C LEU A 49 24.58 3.58 -19.79
N ARG A 50 24.53 3.70 -21.12
CA ARG A 50 24.67 4.99 -21.79
C ARG A 50 23.44 5.85 -21.49
N PRO A 51 23.62 7.12 -21.11
CA PRO A 51 22.50 8.01 -20.92
C PRO A 51 21.73 8.20 -22.24
N SER A 52 20.41 8.02 -22.20
CA SER A 52 19.51 8.30 -23.32
C SER A 52 19.47 9.81 -23.59
N GLY A 53 20.40 10.28 -24.43
CA GLY A 53 20.53 11.69 -24.81
C GLY A 53 21.71 12.01 -25.73
N SER A 54 22.72 11.14 -25.87
CA SER A 54 23.83 11.36 -26.80
C SER A 54 23.65 10.58 -28.12
N LYS A 55 22.76 11.05 -29.00
CA LYS A 55 22.85 10.68 -30.42
C LYS A 55 23.76 11.69 -31.11
N SER A 56 25.02 11.31 -31.27
CA SER A 56 25.88 11.80 -32.35
C SER A 56 25.17 11.54 -33.69
N THR A 57 24.83 12.61 -34.39
CA THR A 57 24.22 12.58 -35.72
C THR A 57 25.20 12.06 -36.76
N SER A 58 24.83 11.00 -37.50
CA SER A 58 25.23 10.81 -38.90
C SER A 58 24.26 9.87 -39.62
N PHE A 59 23.78 10.34 -40.79
CA PHE A 59 23.26 9.68 -42.00
C PHE A 59 22.84 8.20 -41.92
N GLN A 60 21.69 7.74 -42.45
CA GLN A 60 21.19 7.88 -43.82
C GLN A 60 19.68 7.50 -43.91
N ARG A 61 18.93 8.14 -44.82
CA ARG A 61 17.61 7.72 -45.37
C ARG A 61 17.76 6.43 -46.21
N PRO A 62 16.71 5.61 -46.45
CA PRO A 62 15.51 5.93 -47.27
C PRO A 62 14.17 5.51 -46.61
N LEU A 63 13.06 6.27 -46.68
CA LEU A 63 12.14 6.56 -47.79
C LEU A 63 11.46 5.33 -48.42
N MET A 64 10.15 5.20 -48.18
CA MET A 64 9.02 4.78 -49.05
C MET A 64 7.75 4.81 -48.16
N THR A 65 6.81 5.77 -48.28
CA THR A 65 5.63 5.81 -49.17
C THR A 65 4.88 4.47 -49.21
N SER A 66 3.58 4.35 -48.97
CA SER A 66 2.46 5.12 -49.54
C SER A 66 1.11 4.68 -48.92
N SER A 67 0.12 5.59 -48.91
CA SER A 67 -1.29 5.40 -49.34
C SER A 67 -2.14 4.28 -48.69
N SER A 68 -3.45 4.34 -48.50
CA SER A 68 -4.56 5.31 -48.54
C SER A 68 -5.83 4.44 -48.33
N ASP A 69 -6.91 5.04 -47.81
CA ASP A 69 -8.33 4.64 -47.97
C ASP A 69 -8.76 3.24 -47.45
N GLY A 70 -9.80 3.09 -46.63
CA GLY A 70 -11.12 3.71 -46.75
C GLY A 70 -12.08 2.71 -47.43
N LYS A 71 -12.84 1.93 -46.64
CA LYS A 71 -14.28 1.65 -46.86
C LYS A 71 -14.85 0.61 -45.89
N SER A 72 -16.05 0.94 -45.42
CA SER A 72 -17.04 0.08 -44.80
C SER A 72 -17.46 -1.08 -45.71
N VAL A 73 -17.72 -2.24 -45.11
CA VAL A 73 -18.71 -3.19 -45.63
C VAL A 73 -19.58 -3.64 -44.46
N GLN A 74 -20.85 -3.30 -44.57
CA GLN A 74 -21.98 -3.82 -43.82
C GLN A 74 -22.43 -5.07 -44.58
N GLU A 75 -22.51 -6.22 -43.92
CA GLU A 75 -23.36 -7.29 -44.42
C GLU A 75 -23.95 -8.11 -43.26
N SER A 76 -25.27 -8.20 -43.31
CA SER A 76 -26.18 -8.85 -42.40
C SER A 76 -26.32 -10.33 -42.74
N LEU A 77 -26.36 -11.20 -41.71
CA LEU A 77 -27.10 -12.46 -41.79
C LEU A 77 -27.77 -12.74 -40.44
N ALA A 78 -29.10 -12.75 -40.46
CA ALA A 78 -29.97 -13.19 -39.39
C ALA A 78 -30.54 -14.57 -39.74
N SER A 79 -30.58 -15.48 -38.75
CA SER A 79 -31.41 -16.70 -38.72
C SER A 79 -31.42 -17.21 -37.26
N THR A 80 -32.42 -16.83 -36.46
CA THR A 80 -33.61 -17.62 -36.03
C THR A 80 -33.38 -18.72 -34.97
N THR A 81 -33.58 -18.33 -33.68
CA THR A 81 -34.39 -18.93 -32.57
C THR A 81 -34.31 -20.43 -32.18
N PRO A 82 -34.68 -20.87 -30.93
CA PRO A 82 -35.54 -20.17 -29.94
C PRO A 82 -35.10 -20.17 -28.46
N ALA A 83 -35.65 -19.18 -27.74
CA ALA A 83 -35.65 -19.08 -26.28
C ALA A 83 -36.57 -20.12 -25.62
N LYS A 84 -36.08 -20.79 -24.56
CA LYS A 84 -36.92 -21.60 -23.66
C LYS A 84 -37.32 -20.80 -22.42
N LYS A 85 -38.64 -20.63 -22.31
CA LYS A 85 -39.44 -20.18 -21.17
C LYS A 85 -39.17 -21.10 -19.96
N VAL A 86 -38.81 -20.56 -18.80
CA VAL A 86 -38.88 -21.29 -17.53
C VAL A 86 -40.06 -20.78 -16.73
N ILE A 87 -40.96 -21.72 -16.45
CA ILE A 87 -42.23 -21.55 -15.76
C ILE A 87 -41.99 -21.51 -14.25
N SER A 88 -42.62 -20.54 -13.59
CA SER A 88 -42.74 -20.42 -12.15
C SER A 88 -43.62 -21.55 -11.58
N SER A 89 -43.04 -22.46 -10.80
CA SER A 89 -43.76 -23.42 -9.98
C SER A 89 -43.64 -23.06 -8.50
N LYS A 90 -44.74 -22.60 -7.91
CA LYS A 90 -44.89 -22.38 -6.46
C LYS A 90 -44.83 -23.72 -5.72
N LEU A 91 -43.72 -24.03 -5.06
CA LEU A 91 -43.64 -25.11 -4.07
C LEU A 91 -43.99 -24.56 -2.68
N LYS A 92 -45.12 -24.99 -2.12
CA LYS A 92 -45.52 -24.69 -0.73
C LYS A 92 -44.67 -25.54 0.23
N ILE A 93 -43.76 -24.90 0.96
CA ILE A 93 -43.03 -25.55 2.06
C ILE A 93 -43.92 -25.51 3.32
N ARG A 94 -44.24 -26.68 3.89
CA ARG A 94 -44.91 -26.80 5.20
C ARG A 94 -43.88 -26.64 6.33
N PRO A 95 -44.24 -26.06 7.49
CA PRO A 95 -43.33 -25.93 8.61
C PRO A 95 -43.06 -27.29 9.27
N PRO A 96 -41.84 -27.57 9.77
CA PRO A 96 -41.55 -28.81 10.47
C PRO A 96 -42.22 -28.87 11.85
N LYS A 97 -42.77 -30.04 12.19
CA LYS A 97 -43.35 -30.36 13.51
C LYS A 97 -42.26 -30.35 14.59
N ARG A 98 -42.58 -29.76 15.74
CA ARG A 98 -41.77 -29.76 16.97
C ARG A 98 -41.70 -31.17 17.54
N VAL A 99 -40.54 -31.82 17.46
CA VAL A 99 -40.27 -33.09 18.15
C VAL A 99 -39.61 -32.76 19.49
N LEU A 100 -40.27 -33.13 20.59
CA LEU A 100 -39.70 -33.10 21.94
C LEU A 100 -38.78 -34.32 22.09
N ILE A 101 -37.46 -34.10 22.04
CA ILE A 101 -36.45 -35.11 22.36
C ILE A 101 -36.05 -34.90 23.83
N ARG A 102 -36.18 -35.97 24.64
CA ARG A 102 -35.72 -35.99 26.05
C ARG A 102 -34.20 -35.80 26.12
N PRO A 103 -33.67 -35.15 27.17
CA PRO A 103 -32.23 -34.97 27.34
C PRO A 103 -31.52 -36.32 27.55
N PRO A 104 -30.33 -36.54 26.97
CA PRO A 104 -29.53 -37.73 27.22
C PRO A 104 -28.91 -37.69 28.62
N ALA A 105 -28.73 -38.88 29.21
CA ALA A 105 -28.10 -39.08 30.50
C ALA A 105 -26.63 -38.63 30.49
N LYS A 106 -26.18 -38.14 31.65
CA LYS A 106 -24.83 -37.66 31.97
C LYS A 106 -23.78 -38.76 31.69
N PRO A 107 -22.70 -38.49 30.93
CA PRO A 107 -21.49 -39.29 31.01
C PRO A 107 -20.73 -38.95 32.28
N GLU A 108 -20.43 -39.96 33.10
CA GLU A 108 -19.46 -39.87 34.19
C GLU A 108 -18.04 -39.79 33.61
N ASN A 109 -17.22 -38.93 34.21
CA ASN A 109 -15.81 -38.57 33.91
C ASN A 109 -15.61 -37.29 33.10
N GLU A 110 -15.81 -36.15 33.77
CA GLU A 110 -15.25 -34.84 33.36
C GLU A 110 -13.72 -34.84 33.59
N PRO A 111 -12.89 -34.48 32.60
CA PRO A 111 -11.48 -34.21 32.82
C PRO A 111 -11.33 -32.85 33.53
N THR A 112 -10.56 -32.83 34.62
CA THR A 112 -10.24 -31.63 35.39
C THR A 112 -9.52 -30.57 34.54
N VAL A 113 -9.70 -29.30 34.91
CA VAL A 113 -9.20 -28.07 34.25
C VAL A 113 -7.70 -28.11 33.88
N GLN A 114 -6.89 -28.93 34.56
CA GLN A 114 -5.47 -29.14 34.25
C GLN A 114 -5.22 -29.90 32.92
N ASN A 115 -6.15 -30.77 32.48
CA ASN A 115 -6.00 -31.52 31.21
C ASN A 115 -6.47 -30.73 29.98
N LEU A 116 -7.33 -29.72 30.14
CA LEU A 116 -7.66 -28.76 29.09
C LEU A 116 -6.47 -27.84 28.75
N GLN A 117 -5.66 -27.47 29.75
CA GLN A 117 -4.43 -26.70 29.53
C GLN A 117 -3.37 -27.48 28.72
N LYS A 118 -3.33 -28.82 28.84
CA LYS A 118 -2.39 -29.67 28.08
C LYS A 118 -2.82 -29.92 26.63
N LEU A 119 -4.13 -29.93 26.34
CA LEU A 119 -4.66 -30.13 24.97
C LEU A 119 -4.71 -28.83 24.15
N VAL A 120 -4.78 -27.67 24.80
CA VAL A 120 -4.62 -26.35 24.14
C VAL A 120 -3.14 -26.09 23.81
N ALA A 121 -2.19 -26.78 24.45
CA ALA A 121 -0.76 -26.61 24.23
C ALA A 121 -0.19 -27.32 22.98
N SER A 122 -1.00 -27.99 22.15
CA SER A 122 -0.48 -28.71 20.96
C SER A 122 -1.16 -28.38 19.62
N SER A 123 -1.92 -27.29 19.52
CA SER A 123 -2.46 -26.83 18.22
C SER A 123 -2.76 -25.34 18.23
N SER A 124 -1.76 -24.52 18.53
CA SER A 124 -1.75 -23.10 18.17
C SER A 124 -0.51 -22.82 17.31
N THR A 125 -0.69 -22.78 16.00
CA THR A 125 0.20 -21.97 15.16
C THR A 125 -0.24 -20.51 15.29
N GLU A 126 -0.09 -19.95 16.49
CA GLU A 126 0.12 -18.51 16.58
C GLU A 126 1.53 -18.26 16.02
N PRO A 127 1.71 -17.28 15.11
CA PRO A 127 3.05 -16.89 14.70
C PRO A 127 3.84 -16.52 15.97
N PRO A 128 5.10 -16.97 16.10
CA PRO A 128 5.90 -16.69 17.29
C PRO A 128 5.94 -15.19 17.51
N ALA A 129 5.82 -14.79 18.78
CA ALA A 129 5.90 -13.40 19.19
C ALA A 129 7.06 -12.67 18.49
N SER A 130 6.71 -11.69 17.64
CA SER A 130 7.44 -10.43 17.37
C SER A 130 8.96 -10.50 17.09
N GLU A 131 9.53 -11.60 16.62
CA GLU A 131 10.97 -11.62 16.34
C GLU A 131 11.28 -10.76 15.10
N GLY A 132 11.99 -9.65 15.31
CA GLY A 132 12.42 -8.74 14.25
C GLY A 132 11.51 -7.53 13.98
N VAL A 133 10.30 -7.44 14.54
CA VAL A 133 9.46 -6.23 14.41
C VAL A 133 10.15 -5.04 15.09
N LEU A 134 10.22 -3.90 14.41
CA LEU A 134 10.83 -2.70 14.98
C LEU A 134 9.76 -1.74 15.50
N PHE A 135 10.03 -1.16 16.67
CA PHE A 135 9.22 -0.07 17.21
C PHE A 135 9.40 1.20 16.36
N LEU A 136 8.29 1.90 16.09
CA LEU A 136 8.29 3.18 15.40
C LEU A 136 8.05 4.32 16.41
N PRO A 137 9.07 5.16 16.72
CA PRO A 137 8.87 6.38 17.48
C PRO A 137 7.89 7.33 16.78
N ASN A 138 7.25 8.23 17.55
CA ASN A 138 6.29 9.20 17.00
C ASN A 138 6.89 10.06 15.88
N THR A 139 8.15 10.46 16.02
CA THR A 139 8.92 11.19 15.00
C THR A 139 9.02 10.43 13.66
N VAL A 140 9.04 9.10 13.68
CA VAL A 140 9.03 8.25 12.48
C VAL A 140 7.60 8.13 11.92
N LYS A 141 6.59 7.95 12.77
CA LYS A 141 5.17 7.91 12.37
C LYS A 141 4.76 9.22 11.67
N GLU A 142 5.15 10.35 12.24
CA GLU A 142 4.98 11.69 11.67
C GLU A 142 5.68 11.80 10.33
N PHE A 143 6.97 11.44 10.25
CA PHE A 143 7.72 11.43 8.99
C PHE A 143 7.02 10.61 7.89
N ILE A 144 6.59 9.39 8.19
CA ILE A 144 5.90 8.52 7.22
C ILE A 144 4.61 9.21 6.72
N THR A 145 3.83 9.77 7.64
CA THR A 145 2.55 10.42 7.32
C THR A 145 2.75 11.69 6.50
N GLU A 146 3.72 12.51 6.87
CA GLU A 146 4.09 13.73 6.16
C GLU A 146 4.62 13.44 4.76
N GLN A 147 5.44 12.40 4.59
CA GLN A 147 5.92 11.99 3.25
C GLN A 147 4.75 11.58 2.35
N HIS A 148 3.80 10.77 2.85
CA HIS A 148 2.59 10.45 2.10
C HIS A 148 1.80 11.71 1.72
N ASN A 149 1.58 12.62 2.68
CA ASN A 149 0.84 13.85 2.43
C ASN A 149 1.56 14.80 1.48
N SER A 150 2.90 14.83 1.49
CA SER A 150 3.71 15.57 0.52
C SER A 150 3.48 15.07 -0.91
N PHE A 151 3.50 13.74 -1.11
CA PHE A 151 3.20 13.14 -2.42
C PHE A 151 1.76 13.42 -2.88
N ARG A 152 0.79 13.25 -1.99
CA ARG A 152 -0.63 13.54 -2.27
C ARG A 152 -0.85 15.00 -2.62
N LYS A 153 -0.16 15.90 -1.93
CA LYS A 153 -0.18 17.34 -2.19
C LYS A 153 0.42 17.69 -3.55
N GLN A 154 1.53 17.08 -3.95
CA GLN A 154 2.09 17.26 -5.29
C GLN A 154 1.07 16.89 -6.38
N VAL A 155 0.33 15.78 -6.20
CA VAL A 155 -0.76 15.39 -7.11
C VAL A 155 -1.91 16.39 -7.07
N ALA A 156 -2.33 16.84 -5.88
CA ALA A 156 -3.42 17.80 -5.70
C ALA A 156 -3.10 19.19 -6.27
N LYS A 157 -1.82 19.54 -6.38
CA LYS A 157 -1.33 20.76 -7.04
C LYS A 157 -1.08 20.59 -8.54
N GLY A 158 -1.12 19.37 -9.05
CA GLY A 158 -0.80 19.08 -10.45
C GLY A 158 0.69 19.18 -10.78
N LEU A 159 1.57 18.95 -9.80
CA LEU A 159 3.02 19.07 -9.95
C LEU A 159 3.70 17.76 -10.39
N VAL A 160 2.96 16.66 -10.48
CA VAL A 160 3.50 15.34 -10.81
C VAL A 160 3.47 15.15 -12.34
N PRO A 161 4.62 15.00 -13.01
CA PRO A 161 4.66 14.84 -14.46
C PRO A 161 3.84 13.63 -14.93
N GLY A 162 3.07 13.83 -15.99
CA GLY A 162 2.22 12.79 -16.59
C GLY A 162 0.93 12.48 -15.81
N GLN A 163 0.65 13.20 -14.71
CA GLN A 163 -0.52 12.97 -13.88
C GLN A 163 -1.42 14.21 -13.82
N PRO A 164 -2.76 14.06 -13.94
CA PRO A 164 -3.67 15.18 -13.81
C PRO A 164 -3.77 15.65 -12.35
N ARG A 165 -4.18 16.90 -12.14
CA ARG A 165 -4.44 17.47 -10.81
C ARG A 165 -5.60 16.75 -10.12
N ALA A 166 -5.42 16.37 -8.86
CA ALA A 166 -6.53 15.89 -8.03
C ALA A 166 -7.37 17.05 -7.46
N SER A 167 -8.69 16.91 -7.46
CA SER A 167 -9.59 17.99 -7.06
C SER A 167 -9.99 17.99 -5.57
N ALA A 168 -10.09 16.81 -4.95
CA ALA A 168 -10.52 16.65 -3.55
C ALA A 168 -9.70 15.56 -2.82
N MET A 169 -8.38 15.70 -2.83
CA MET A 169 -7.45 14.75 -2.20
C MET A 169 -7.45 14.91 -0.68
N ASN A 170 -7.84 13.87 0.07
CA ASN A 170 -7.78 13.94 1.54
C ASN A 170 -6.34 13.94 2.07
N GLU A 171 -6.10 14.69 3.14
CA GLU A 171 -4.94 14.49 4.00
C GLU A 171 -5.07 13.18 4.77
N LEU A 172 -3.99 12.40 4.82
CA LEU A 172 -3.89 11.20 5.63
C LEU A 172 -3.53 11.56 7.08
N ILE A 173 -4.17 10.86 8.02
CA ILE A 173 -3.78 10.84 9.42
C ILE A 173 -3.17 9.46 9.76
N TRP A 174 -2.21 9.43 10.68
CA TRP A 174 -1.66 8.18 11.19
C TRP A 174 -2.67 7.46 12.09
N SER A 175 -2.77 6.13 11.98
CA SER A 175 -3.51 5.32 12.95
C SER A 175 -2.64 4.19 13.51
N ASP A 176 -2.49 4.17 14.84
CA ASP A 176 -1.75 3.14 15.54
C ASP A 176 -2.43 1.76 15.44
N ALA A 177 -3.76 1.71 15.40
CA ALA A 177 -4.49 0.46 15.22
C ALA A 177 -4.20 -0.19 13.86
N ILE A 178 -4.10 0.64 12.80
CA ILE A 178 -3.70 0.19 11.46
C ILE A 178 -2.23 -0.27 11.47
N ALA A 179 -1.34 0.51 12.10
CA ALA A 179 0.09 0.22 12.16
C ALA A 179 0.41 -1.07 12.91
N GLU A 180 -0.34 -1.39 13.97
CA GLU A 180 -0.19 -2.64 14.72
C GLU A 180 -0.44 -3.86 13.81
N ASN A 181 -1.48 -3.81 12.99
CA ASN A 181 -1.80 -4.86 12.04
C ASN A 181 -0.80 -4.98 10.89
N ALA A 182 -0.29 -3.86 10.38
CA ALA A 182 0.79 -3.86 9.40
C ALA A 182 2.06 -4.49 9.99
N SER A 183 2.35 -4.22 11.27
CA SER A 183 3.50 -4.77 12.00
C SER A 183 3.37 -6.28 12.21
N LYS A 184 2.17 -6.76 12.58
CA LYS A 184 1.87 -8.20 12.69
C LYS A 184 2.09 -8.93 11.36
N TRP A 185 1.68 -8.33 10.24
CA TRP A 185 1.92 -8.92 8.92
C TRP A 185 3.40 -8.91 8.54
N ALA A 186 4.10 -7.80 8.78
CA ALA A 186 5.53 -7.68 8.51
C ALA A 186 6.36 -8.73 9.27
N ALA A 187 5.95 -9.10 10.49
CA ALA A 187 6.60 -10.12 11.31
C ALA A 187 6.67 -11.50 10.63
N GLY A 188 5.75 -11.78 9.69
CA GLY A 188 5.73 -13.04 8.95
C GLY A 188 6.89 -13.22 7.97
N CYS A 189 7.63 -12.15 7.64
CA CYS A 189 8.78 -12.21 6.75
C CYS A 189 8.52 -12.88 5.39
N ALA A 190 7.30 -12.75 4.87
CA ALA A 190 6.89 -13.24 3.56
C ALA A 190 6.49 -12.08 2.65
N PHE A 191 7.00 -12.04 1.42
CA PHE A 191 6.65 -10.99 0.46
C PHE A 191 5.34 -11.31 -0.26
N GLU A 192 4.25 -11.29 0.49
CA GLU A 192 2.91 -11.52 -0.03
C GLU A 192 1.89 -10.59 0.63
N HIS A 193 0.86 -10.25 -0.13
CA HIS A 193 -0.24 -9.46 0.39
C HIS A 193 -1.06 -10.24 1.40
N THR A 194 -1.66 -9.54 2.36
CA THR A 194 -2.63 -10.17 3.26
C THR A 194 -3.76 -10.85 2.50
N PRO A 195 -4.18 -12.06 2.93
CA PRO A 195 -5.32 -12.74 2.33
C PRO A 195 -6.58 -11.89 2.37
N ARG A 196 -7.47 -12.07 1.39
CA ARG A 196 -8.74 -11.34 1.38
C ARG A 196 -9.54 -11.66 2.65
N GLY A 197 -9.98 -10.61 3.34
CA GLY A 197 -10.75 -10.74 4.58
C GLY A 197 -9.88 -10.98 5.83
N TYR A 198 -8.55 -10.99 5.69
CA TYR A 198 -7.63 -11.00 6.84
C TYR A 198 -7.91 -9.82 7.76
N TYR A 199 -8.00 -8.61 7.19
CA TYR A 199 -8.61 -7.47 7.85
C TYR A 199 -10.13 -7.54 7.64
N CYS A 200 -10.82 -8.11 8.62
CA CYS A 200 -12.27 -8.18 8.88
C CYS A 200 -13.11 -6.87 8.75
N GLY A 201 -12.57 -5.82 8.14
CA GLY A 201 -13.10 -4.46 8.20
C GLY A 201 -12.47 -3.68 9.36
N MET A 202 -11.67 -2.67 9.05
CA MET A 202 -10.89 -1.94 10.03
C MET A 202 -11.44 -0.52 10.18
N LEU A 203 -11.75 -0.11 11.41
CA LEU A 203 -12.45 1.14 11.72
C LEU A 203 -13.80 1.29 11.00
N GLY A 204 -14.53 0.18 10.81
CA GLY A 204 -15.79 0.16 10.06
C GLY A 204 -15.65 0.20 8.54
N PHE A 205 -14.44 0.22 7.99
CA PHE A 205 -14.19 0.14 6.55
C PHE A 205 -13.85 -1.29 6.13
N SER A 206 -14.68 -1.87 5.26
CA SER A 206 -14.49 -3.23 4.73
C SER A 206 -13.33 -3.38 3.75
N SER A 207 -12.75 -2.27 3.28
CA SER A 207 -11.64 -2.25 2.33
C SER A 207 -10.40 -1.68 2.99
N VAL A 208 -9.33 -2.48 3.04
CA VAL A 208 -8.00 -2.08 3.50
C VAL A 208 -7.04 -2.20 2.34
N GLY A 209 -6.34 -1.12 2.03
CA GLY A 209 -5.29 -1.08 1.03
C GLY A 209 -3.98 -1.53 1.65
N GLU A 210 -3.05 -2.00 0.84
CA GLU A 210 -1.77 -2.49 1.33
C GLU A 210 -0.65 -2.28 0.31
N ASN A 211 0.45 -1.68 0.76
CA ASN A 211 1.70 -1.60 0.00
C ASN A 211 2.81 -2.32 0.78
N LEU A 212 3.66 -3.06 0.07
CA LEU A 212 4.80 -3.78 0.65
C LEU A 212 6.09 -3.34 -0.01
N ALA A 213 7.14 -3.17 0.78
CA ALA A 213 8.49 -2.96 0.27
C ALA A 213 9.47 -3.91 0.95
N VAL A 214 10.47 -4.35 0.19
CA VAL A 214 11.59 -5.13 0.69
C VAL A 214 12.89 -4.41 0.37
N SER A 215 13.80 -4.38 1.33
CA SER A 215 15.18 -3.96 1.07
C SER A 215 16.16 -4.85 1.82
N THR A 216 17.29 -5.18 1.18
CA THR A 216 18.37 -5.93 1.85
C THR A 216 19.12 -5.02 2.80
N VAL A 217 19.51 -5.55 3.95
CA VAL A 217 20.13 -4.79 5.03
C VAL A 217 21.47 -5.39 5.39
N SER A 218 22.50 -4.54 5.50
CA SER A 218 23.81 -4.99 5.97
C SER A 218 23.70 -5.55 7.40
N PRO A 219 24.34 -6.68 7.74
CA PRO A 219 24.38 -7.19 9.11
C PRO A 219 24.94 -6.19 10.14
N ARG A 220 25.72 -5.19 9.68
CA ARG A 220 26.37 -4.19 10.53
C ARG A 220 25.48 -2.98 10.85
N VAL A 221 24.33 -2.85 10.16
CA VAL A 221 23.43 -1.72 10.36
C VAL A 221 22.46 -2.04 11.50
N ASP A 222 22.49 -1.19 12.53
CA ASP A 222 21.38 -1.12 13.48
C ASP A 222 20.17 -0.54 12.74
N SER A 223 19.14 -1.37 12.61
CA SER A 223 17.91 -0.99 11.91
C SER A 223 16.93 -0.24 12.79
N SER A 224 17.17 -0.20 14.10
CA SER A 224 16.24 0.36 15.09
C SER A 224 16.44 1.86 15.33
N SER A 225 17.54 2.45 14.83
CA SER A 225 17.76 3.89 14.92
C SER A 225 16.69 4.67 14.14
N GLU A 226 16.35 5.85 14.62
CA GLU A 226 15.34 6.70 13.99
C GLU A 226 15.72 7.07 12.54
N GLU A 227 17.01 7.33 12.31
CA GLU A 227 17.57 7.65 10.99
C GLU A 227 17.45 6.46 10.04
N ALA A 228 17.79 5.26 10.51
CA ALA A 228 17.69 4.04 9.72
C ALA A 228 16.22 3.74 9.34
N LEU A 229 15.29 3.94 10.27
CA LEU A 229 13.86 3.78 10.02
C LEU A 229 13.36 4.81 8.99
N LYS A 230 13.65 6.10 9.19
CA LYS A 230 13.27 7.17 8.26
C LYS A 230 13.84 6.93 6.86
N ASP A 231 15.08 6.51 6.77
CA ASP A 231 15.75 6.17 5.51
C ASP A 231 15.12 4.96 4.81
N ALA A 232 14.81 3.89 5.55
CA ALA A 232 14.11 2.72 5.03
C ALA A 232 12.71 3.08 4.48
N PHE A 233 11.92 3.83 5.23
CA PHE A 233 10.60 4.31 4.78
C PHE A 233 10.72 5.30 3.62
N SER A 234 11.69 6.22 3.64
CA SER A 234 11.92 7.15 2.54
C SER A 234 12.12 6.41 1.22
N ARG A 235 13.00 5.39 1.21
CA ARG A 235 13.21 4.55 0.02
C ARG A 235 11.95 3.83 -0.43
N ALA A 236 11.21 3.22 0.50
CA ALA A 236 9.97 2.51 0.20
C ALA A 236 8.92 3.44 -0.42
N LEU A 237 8.64 4.58 0.21
CA LEU A 237 7.62 5.53 -0.24
C LEU A 237 7.98 6.20 -1.57
N ASN A 238 9.26 6.54 -1.78
CA ASN A 238 9.71 7.03 -3.08
C ASN A 238 9.59 5.94 -4.15
N GLY A 239 9.92 4.69 -3.83
CA GLY A 239 9.78 3.54 -4.72
C GLY A 239 8.33 3.25 -5.09
N PHE A 240 7.39 3.44 -4.17
CA PHE A 240 5.97 3.36 -4.45
C PHE A 240 5.51 4.51 -5.35
N PHE A 241 5.91 5.74 -5.02
CA PHE A 241 5.44 6.92 -5.72
C PHE A 241 5.94 6.98 -7.17
N ILE A 242 7.20 6.58 -7.43
CA ILE A 242 7.84 6.69 -8.76
C ILE A 242 7.11 5.89 -9.86
N GLU A 243 6.29 4.91 -9.48
CA GLU A 243 5.43 4.17 -10.42
C GLU A 243 4.47 5.10 -11.19
N HIS A 244 4.25 6.35 -10.75
CA HIS A 244 3.51 7.38 -11.48
C HIS A 244 4.03 7.60 -12.91
N LYS A 245 5.31 7.30 -13.18
CA LYS A 245 5.92 7.43 -14.51
C LYS A 245 5.37 6.42 -15.51
N ASP A 246 4.87 5.30 -15.01
CA ASP A 246 4.36 4.17 -15.79
C ASP A 246 2.83 4.05 -15.76
N PHE A 247 2.16 4.94 -15.02
CA PHE A 247 0.71 4.96 -14.86
C PHE A 247 0.07 6.08 -15.69
N ARG A 248 -1.02 5.80 -16.39
CA ARG A 248 -1.87 6.80 -17.05
C ARG A 248 -3.23 6.85 -16.37
N HIS A 249 -3.55 8.02 -15.83
CA HIS A 249 -4.75 8.23 -15.02
C HIS A 249 -6.07 8.04 -15.78
N SER A 250 -6.15 8.54 -17.02
CA SER A 250 -7.39 8.64 -17.79
C SER A 250 -8.12 7.32 -18.00
N ASP A 251 -7.37 6.24 -18.19
CA ASP A 251 -7.88 4.89 -18.45
C ASP A 251 -7.35 3.85 -17.46
N ARG A 252 -6.64 4.32 -16.42
CA ARG A 252 -5.99 3.48 -15.40
C ARG A 252 -4.97 2.50 -16.00
N TYR A 253 -4.39 2.87 -17.13
CA TYR A 253 -3.40 2.03 -17.80
C TYR A 253 -2.08 2.03 -17.04
N CYS A 254 -1.52 0.85 -16.84
CA CYS A 254 -0.16 0.68 -16.34
C CYS A 254 0.68 0.09 -17.48
N ASN A 255 1.86 0.66 -17.74
CA ASN A 255 2.73 0.20 -18.81
C ASN A 255 3.02 -1.31 -18.71
N PRO A 256 3.14 -2.03 -19.86
CA PRO A 256 3.34 -3.46 -19.84
C PRO A 256 4.63 -3.85 -19.08
N GLY A 257 4.52 -4.86 -18.22
CA GLY A 257 5.64 -5.30 -17.38
C GLY A 257 5.97 -4.39 -16.18
N LYS A 258 5.21 -3.31 -15.98
CA LYS A 258 5.38 -2.39 -14.84
C LYS A 258 4.39 -2.69 -13.72
N LYS A 259 4.64 -2.09 -12.56
CA LYS A 259 3.75 -2.09 -11.40
C LYS A 259 3.35 -0.64 -11.14
N CYS A 260 2.06 -0.43 -10.92
CA CYS A 260 1.48 0.90 -10.62
C CYS A 260 0.56 0.86 -9.40
N GLY A 261 0.42 -0.30 -8.76
CA GLY A 261 -0.49 -0.53 -7.65
C GLY A 261 -0.09 0.30 -6.42
N HIS A 262 1.20 0.44 -6.17
CA HIS A 262 1.68 1.16 -5.00
C HIS A 262 1.43 2.65 -5.14
N TYR A 263 1.78 3.25 -6.29
CA TYR A 263 1.48 4.66 -6.58
C TYR A 263 -0.01 4.93 -6.46
N THR A 264 -0.84 4.13 -7.15
CA THR A 264 -2.30 4.36 -7.16
C THR A 264 -2.91 4.25 -5.77
N GLN A 265 -2.41 3.37 -4.90
CA GLN A 265 -2.83 3.30 -3.50
C GLN A 265 -2.40 4.53 -2.68
N MET A 266 -1.18 5.05 -2.87
CA MET A 266 -0.71 6.26 -2.16
C MET A 266 -1.60 7.47 -2.45
N VAL A 267 -2.17 7.55 -3.66
CA VAL A 267 -2.89 8.73 -4.16
C VAL A 267 -4.39 8.50 -4.28
N VAL A 268 -4.95 7.54 -3.55
CA VAL A 268 -6.42 7.39 -3.47
C VAL A 268 -7.02 8.58 -2.74
N ASP A 269 -7.86 9.36 -3.41
CA ASP A 269 -8.46 10.57 -2.84
C ASP A 269 -9.30 10.30 -1.58
N SER A 270 -9.99 9.16 -1.54
CA SER A 270 -10.88 8.77 -0.45
C SER A 270 -10.19 8.16 0.77
N THR A 271 -8.91 7.77 0.66
CA THR A 271 -8.16 7.25 1.82
C THR A 271 -7.98 8.35 2.86
N LEU A 272 -8.20 8.00 4.13
CA LEU A 272 -8.20 8.93 5.26
C LEU A 272 -7.05 8.67 6.22
N MET A 273 -6.63 7.42 6.34
CA MET A 273 -5.67 6.98 7.35
C MET A 273 -4.65 6.03 6.76
N VAL A 274 -3.45 6.06 7.35
CA VAL A 274 -2.36 5.14 7.06
C VAL A 274 -1.75 4.65 8.37
N GLY A 275 -1.32 3.40 8.38
CA GLY A 275 -0.49 2.86 9.45
C GLY A 275 0.49 1.87 8.84
N CYS A 276 1.75 1.94 9.25
CA CYS A 276 2.80 1.09 8.70
C CYS A 276 3.54 0.33 9.81
N GLY A 277 4.09 -0.82 9.43
CA GLY A 277 4.96 -1.65 10.24
C GLY A 277 6.21 -2.05 9.47
N ILE A 278 7.27 -2.40 10.19
CA ILE A 278 8.52 -2.87 9.62
C ILE A 278 9.07 -4.02 10.47
N ALA A 279 9.58 -5.04 9.80
CA ALA A 279 10.29 -6.15 10.43
C ALA A 279 11.67 -6.37 9.78
N VAL A 280 12.65 -6.73 10.61
CA VAL A 280 13.96 -7.23 10.20
C VAL A 280 13.90 -8.74 10.12
N CYS A 281 13.96 -9.26 8.91
CA CYS A 281 13.94 -10.68 8.62
C CYS A 281 15.36 -11.19 8.48
N ASN A 282 15.92 -11.71 9.58
CA ASN A 282 17.33 -12.13 9.67
C ASN A 282 17.67 -13.24 8.66
N ASN A 283 16.74 -14.16 8.44
CA ASN A 283 16.87 -15.26 7.47
C ASN A 283 16.38 -14.87 6.06
N GLY A 284 16.15 -13.58 5.82
CA GLY A 284 15.61 -13.04 4.59
C GLY A 284 14.10 -13.21 4.43
N ILE A 285 13.62 -12.85 3.24
CA ILE A 285 12.20 -12.81 2.93
C ILE A 285 11.80 -14.04 2.13
N GLN A 286 10.85 -14.81 2.66
CA GLN A 286 10.29 -15.97 1.99
C GLN A 286 9.69 -15.56 0.63
N GLY A 287 9.99 -16.35 -0.40
CA GLY A 287 9.50 -16.11 -1.76
C GLY A 287 10.17 -14.96 -2.51
N PHE A 288 11.16 -14.27 -1.91
CA PHE A 288 11.80 -13.12 -2.54
C PHE A 288 13.33 -13.14 -2.44
N ILE A 289 13.90 -13.07 -1.23
CA ILE A 289 15.36 -13.06 -1.02
C ILE A 289 15.69 -13.92 0.22
N PRO A 290 15.70 -15.26 0.09
CA PRO A 290 16.01 -16.14 1.21
C PRO A 290 17.49 -16.03 1.62
N GLY A 291 17.75 -16.19 2.92
CA GLY A 291 19.10 -16.22 3.49
C GLY A 291 19.81 -14.86 3.57
N ARG A 292 19.14 -13.75 3.24
CA ARG A 292 19.72 -12.40 3.33
C ARG A 292 18.90 -11.51 4.24
N ARG A 293 19.51 -11.06 5.35
CA ARG A 293 18.93 -10.06 6.25
C ARG A 293 18.29 -8.91 5.48
N SER A 294 16.99 -8.71 5.67
CA SER A 294 16.20 -7.76 4.89
C SER A 294 15.13 -7.09 5.76
N HIS A 295 14.71 -5.89 5.38
CA HIS A 295 13.49 -5.28 5.90
C HIS A 295 12.30 -5.73 5.08
N LEU A 296 11.20 -6.05 5.76
CA LEU A 296 9.86 -6.06 5.18
C LEU A 296 9.08 -4.87 5.77
N ILE A 297 8.67 -3.96 4.91
CA ILE A 297 7.80 -2.84 5.25
C ILE A 297 6.41 -3.14 4.73
N VAL A 298 5.40 -2.93 5.56
CA VAL A 298 3.98 -3.05 5.21
C VAL A 298 3.31 -1.72 5.59
N CYS A 299 2.57 -1.12 4.67
CA CYS A 299 1.72 0.04 4.95
C CYS A 299 0.28 -0.31 4.59
N ASN A 300 -0.63 -0.19 5.56
CA ASN A 300 -2.06 -0.36 5.34
C ASN A 300 -2.76 1.00 5.25
N TYR A 301 -3.80 1.06 4.41
CA TYR A 301 -4.50 2.30 4.05
C TYR A 301 -6.02 2.14 4.22
N ILE A 302 -6.66 3.11 4.87
CA ILE A 302 -8.10 3.04 5.15
C ILE A 302 -8.84 4.33 4.76
N PRO A 303 -9.95 4.23 4.00
CA PRO A 303 -10.32 3.05 3.20
C PRO A 303 -9.26 2.74 2.15
N GLY A 304 -9.12 1.46 1.83
CA GLY A 304 -8.28 0.97 0.74
C GLY A 304 -8.82 1.35 -0.65
N ASN A 305 -7.99 1.18 -1.67
CA ASN A 305 -8.38 1.46 -3.05
C ASN A 305 -9.43 0.47 -3.56
N ASN A 306 -10.59 0.96 -4.00
CA ASN A 306 -11.54 0.15 -4.77
C ASN A 306 -11.32 0.39 -6.27
N ILE A 307 -10.20 -0.14 -6.81
CA ILE A 307 -9.72 0.11 -8.18
C ILE A 307 -10.72 -0.33 -9.26
N LYS A 308 -11.67 -1.22 -8.93
CA LYS A 308 -12.43 -1.94 -9.95
C LYS A 308 -13.14 -1.02 -10.95
N ASN A 309 -13.60 0.18 -10.58
CA ASN A 309 -14.36 1.05 -11.50
C ASN A 309 -14.02 2.55 -11.51
N ARG A 310 -12.96 3.03 -10.85
CA ARG A 310 -12.59 4.47 -10.91
C ARG A 310 -11.07 4.71 -10.86
N PRO A 311 -10.57 5.82 -11.43
CA PRO A 311 -9.22 6.30 -11.17
C PRO A 311 -8.96 6.54 -9.68
N PRO A 312 -7.70 6.56 -9.22
CA PRO A 312 -7.38 6.73 -7.80
C PRO A 312 -7.91 8.05 -7.23
N TYR A 313 -8.07 9.08 -8.06
CA TYR A 313 -8.61 10.37 -7.63
C TYR A 313 -9.42 11.06 -8.72
N GLU A 314 -10.37 11.91 -8.32
CA GLU A 314 -11.13 12.78 -9.21
C GLU A 314 -10.30 13.98 -9.71
N THR A 315 -10.50 14.34 -10.98
CA THR A 315 -9.82 15.47 -11.63
C THR A 315 -10.75 16.66 -11.89
N LYS A 316 -12.06 16.41 -11.95
CA LYS A 316 -13.07 17.45 -12.11
C LYS A 316 -13.15 18.28 -10.82
N PRO A 317 -13.28 19.61 -10.90
CA PRO A 317 -13.43 20.47 -9.72
C PRO A 317 -14.50 19.93 -8.77
N LYS A 318 -14.15 19.77 -7.50
CA LYS A 318 -15.01 19.21 -6.47
C LYS A 318 -14.68 19.86 -5.13
N ASN A 319 -15.72 20.12 -4.33
CA ASN A 319 -15.53 20.52 -2.94
C ASN A 319 -14.93 19.38 -2.13
N CYS A 320 -14.26 19.73 -1.04
CA CYS A 320 -13.79 18.72 -0.12
C CYS A 320 -14.96 17.94 0.50
N PRO A 321 -14.79 16.65 0.78
CA PRO A 321 -15.87 15.80 1.27
C PRO A 321 -16.29 16.21 2.69
N SER A 322 -17.51 15.89 3.10
CA SER A 322 -18.07 16.32 4.39
C SER A 322 -17.30 15.80 5.61
N ASN A 323 -16.58 14.68 5.48
CA ASN A 323 -15.72 14.15 6.53
C ASN A 323 -14.36 14.88 6.64
N ARG A 324 -13.97 15.66 5.63
CA ARG A 324 -12.76 16.50 5.57
C ARG A 324 -13.10 17.85 4.92
N PRO A 325 -13.97 18.68 5.55
CA PRO A 325 -14.64 19.77 4.84
C PRO A 325 -13.73 20.96 4.49
N HIS A 326 -12.56 21.07 5.10
CA HIS A 326 -11.67 22.22 4.92
C HIS A 326 -10.65 21.94 3.82
N ARG A 327 -10.23 22.98 3.10
CA ARG A 327 -9.11 22.88 2.15
C ARG A 327 -7.91 23.63 2.73
N LYS A 328 -6.80 22.93 2.92
CA LYS A 328 -5.53 23.52 3.35
C LYS A 328 -4.43 23.00 2.45
N ASP A 329 -3.75 23.92 1.77
CA ASP A 329 -2.62 23.63 0.89
C ASP A 329 -2.94 22.53 -0.15
N ASP A 330 -4.11 22.67 -0.80
CA ASP A 330 -4.71 21.75 -1.78
C ASP A 330 -5.15 20.36 -1.28
N LEU A 331 -4.95 20.05 0.00
CA LEU A 331 -5.51 18.86 0.64
C LEU A 331 -6.84 19.17 1.33
N CYS A 332 -7.70 18.17 1.38
CA CYS A 332 -8.92 18.17 2.18
C CYS A 332 -8.62 17.70 3.60
N THR A 333 -8.93 18.55 4.57
CA THR A 333 -8.54 18.43 5.98
C THR A 333 -9.73 18.72 6.90
N GLY A 334 -9.48 18.71 8.20
CA GLY A 334 -10.49 18.96 9.22
C GLY A 334 -11.32 17.73 9.54
N HIS A 335 -12.33 17.97 10.35
CA HIS A 335 -13.20 16.97 10.93
C HIS A 335 -14.64 17.25 10.51
N GLY A 336 -15.30 16.23 9.97
CA GLY A 336 -16.72 16.30 9.63
C GLY A 336 -17.62 16.24 10.86
N PRO A 337 -18.95 16.36 10.67
CA PRO A 337 -19.94 16.36 11.75
C PRO A 337 -20.00 15.04 12.55
N ASN A 338 -19.53 13.94 11.97
CA ASN A 338 -19.47 12.62 12.61
C ASN A 338 -18.05 12.30 13.14
N TYR A 339 -17.17 13.30 13.23
CA TYR A 339 -15.85 13.07 13.80
C TYR A 339 -15.96 12.76 15.27
N GLN A 340 -15.30 11.67 15.66
CA GLN A 340 -15.16 11.30 17.04
C GLN A 340 -13.86 11.89 17.59
N THR A 341 -13.91 12.54 18.75
CA THR A 341 -12.72 13.05 19.42
C THR A 341 -11.79 11.90 19.81
N CYS A 342 -10.48 12.16 19.74
CA CYS A 342 -9.46 11.17 20.04
C CYS A 342 -9.15 11.12 21.53
N GLU A 343 -10.16 10.83 22.33
CA GLU A 343 -10.09 10.83 23.79
C GLU A 343 -10.78 9.59 24.34
N ASP A 344 -10.21 9.03 25.40
CA ASP A 344 -10.85 7.97 26.16
C ASP A 344 -11.83 8.58 27.16
N SER A 345 -13.10 8.15 27.10
CA SER A 345 -14.12 8.56 28.06
C SER A 345 -14.21 7.61 29.27
N ARG A 346 -13.46 6.50 29.26
CA ARG A 346 -13.47 5.47 30.32
C ARG A 346 -12.08 5.19 30.85
N LYS A 347 -11.96 5.07 32.17
CA LYS A 347 -10.68 4.75 32.84
C LYS A 347 -10.18 3.33 32.55
N SER A 348 -11.10 2.41 32.22
CA SER A 348 -10.80 0.99 31.98
C SER A 348 -10.29 0.69 30.57
N CYS A 349 -10.10 1.70 29.71
CA CYS A 349 -9.70 1.48 28.31
C CYS A 349 -8.40 0.69 28.16
N LYS A 350 -7.39 0.96 28.99
CA LYS A 350 -6.13 0.21 28.98
C LYS A 350 -6.33 -1.28 29.31
N THR A 351 -7.07 -1.56 30.38
CA THR A 351 -7.41 -2.94 30.77
C THR A 351 -8.19 -3.65 29.67
N TRP A 352 -9.19 -2.98 29.07
CA TRP A 352 -9.96 -3.55 27.98
C TRP A 352 -9.13 -3.78 26.71
N LYS A 353 -8.12 -2.94 26.44
CA LYS A 353 -7.16 -3.20 25.37
C LYS A 353 -6.36 -4.47 25.62
N GLU A 354 -5.85 -4.65 26.83
CA GLU A 354 -5.11 -5.86 27.23
C GLU A 354 -5.98 -7.12 27.17
N GLU A 355 -7.28 -6.99 27.43
CA GLU A 355 -8.28 -8.06 27.26
C GLU A 355 -8.66 -8.33 25.79
N GLY A 356 -8.01 -7.68 24.81
CA GLY A 356 -8.29 -7.86 23.38
C GLY A 356 -9.55 -7.13 22.89
N LYS A 357 -10.19 -6.28 23.72
CA LYS A 357 -11.41 -5.56 23.30
C LYS A 357 -11.11 -4.43 22.32
N CYS A 358 -9.85 -4.06 22.09
CA CYS A 358 -9.48 -3.16 21.00
C CYS A 358 -9.26 -3.88 19.66
N ASP A 359 -9.38 -5.21 19.62
CA ASP A 359 -9.13 -5.97 18.40
C ASP A 359 -10.02 -5.45 17.27
N LEU A 360 -9.39 -5.21 16.12
CA LEU A 360 -10.11 -4.66 14.98
C LEU A 360 -11.03 -5.70 14.35
N CYS A 361 -10.80 -6.99 14.63
CA CYS A 361 -11.49 -8.12 14.02
C CYS A 361 -12.29 -9.00 14.94
N ASN A 362 -13.46 -9.43 14.45
CA ASN A 362 -14.40 -10.30 15.15
C ASN A 362 -14.71 -9.81 16.57
N ASN A 363 -14.66 -8.50 16.76
CA ASN A 363 -14.75 -7.88 18.06
C ASN A 363 -16.18 -7.34 18.28
N PRO A 364 -17.01 -8.00 19.10
CA PRO A 364 -18.36 -7.54 19.38
C PRO A 364 -18.37 -6.19 20.14
N PHE A 365 -17.25 -5.78 20.72
CA PHE A 365 -17.08 -4.52 21.43
C PHE A 365 -16.61 -3.37 20.53
N GLN A 366 -16.34 -3.59 19.24
CA GLN A 366 -15.72 -2.59 18.35
C GLN A 366 -16.41 -1.22 18.44
N LYS A 367 -17.76 -1.18 18.32
CA LYS A 367 -18.53 0.07 18.41
C LYS A 367 -18.38 0.75 19.77
N PHE A 368 -18.49 -0.03 20.86
CA PHE A 368 -18.35 0.50 22.21
C PHE A 368 -16.94 1.06 22.44
N MET A 369 -15.92 0.34 21.97
CA MET A 369 -14.52 0.69 22.15
C MET A 369 -14.11 1.84 21.25
N SER A 370 -14.64 1.95 20.04
CA SER A 370 -14.50 3.17 19.25
C SER A 370 -15.11 4.34 19.98
N GLU A 371 -16.35 4.24 20.48
CA GLU A 371 -17.08 5.32 21.17
C GLU A 371 -16.47 5.76 22.52
N ASN A 372 -15.80 4.86 23.24
CA ASN A 372 -15.38 5.10 24.63
C ASN A 372 -13.86 5.08 24.85
N CYS A 373 -13.11 4.46 23.94
CA CYS A 373 -11.68 4.19 24.08
C CYS A 373 -10.92 4.50 22.79
N ALA A 374 -11.35 5.56 22.09
CA ALA A 374 -10.85 5.90 20.76
C ALA A 374 -9.33 6.07 20.75
N GLN A 375 -8.78 6.75 21.77
CA GLN A 375 -7.34 7.02 21.88
C GLN A 375 -6.57 5.73 22.21
N THR A 376 -6.97 5.00 23.24
CA THR A 376 -6.26 3.78 23.65
C THR A 376 -6.28 2.72 22.55
N CYS A 377 -7.41 2.56 21.86
CA CYS A 377 -7.54 1.59 20.78
C CYS A 377 -7.07 2.10 19.41
N GLY A 378 -6.69 3.38 19.27
CA GLY A 378 -6.27 3.96 17.99
C GLY A 378 -7.38 4.00 16.91
N TYR A 379 -8.64 4.18 17.33
CA TYR A 379 -9.79 4.35 16.42
C TYR A 379 -9.86 5.75 15.78
N CYS A 380 -9.01 6.63 16.28
CA CYS A 380 -8.65 7.96 15.82
C CYS A 380 -7.12 7.97 15.65
#